data_AF-A0A3E3DWJ9-F1
#
_entry.id   AF-A0A3E3DWJ9-F1
#
_cell.length_a   1.000
_cell.length_b   1.000
_cell.length_c   1.000
_cell.angle_alpha   90.00
_cell.angle_beta   90.00
_cell.angle_gamma   90.00
#
_symmetry.space_group_name_H-M   'P 1'
#
loop_
_entity.id
_entity.type
_entity.pdbx_description
1 polymer ?
#
loop_
_entity_poly.entity_id
_entity_poly.type
_entity_poly.pdbx_seq_one_letter_code
_entity_poly.pdbx_strand_id
1 'polypeptide(L)' 'EGVISMCKALEEYTQECIEKGERRGERKGIIKGEQRGYSKGLTNKAYEIAQNMLSKGCQHNFIADMTGLSLDTVLKLSNH' A
#
# COMPACT_ATOMS: atom_id res chain seq x y z
N GLU A 1 26.41 -20.00 41.54
CA GLU A 1 25.54 -20.66 40.53
C GLU A 1 24.31 -19.82 40.16
N GLY A 2 23.56 -19.24 41.11
CA GLY A 2 22.34 -18.45 40.81
C GLY A 2 22.52 -17.18 39.94
N VAL A 3 23.66 -16.48 40.04
CA VAL A 3 23.92 -15.25 39.25
C VAL A 3 24.16 -15.56 37.77
N ILE A 4 24.86 -16.66 37.47
CA ILE A 4 25.11 -17.14 36.10
C ILE A 4 23.79 -17.56 35.43
N SER A 5 22.86 -18.15 36.20
CA SER A 5 21.52 -18.49 35.73
C SER A 5 20.68 -17.26 35.37
N MET A 6 20.82 -16.15 36.11
CA MET A 6 20.06 -14.93 35.84
C MET A 6 20.57 -14.21 34.59
N CYS A 7 21.89 -14.10 34.39
CA CYS A 7 22.46 -13.49 33.19
C CYS A 7 21.98 -14.19 31.92
N LYS A 8 21.99 -15.53 31.92
CA LYS A 8 21.52 -16.33 30.79
C LYS A 8 20.03 -16.13 30.50
N ALA A 9 19.19 -16.06 31.54
CA ALA A 9 17.77 -15.79 31.39
C ALA A 9 17.49 -14.39 30.79
N LEU A 10 18.28 -13.38 31.16
CA LEU A 10 18.17 -12.02 30.61
C LEU A 10 18.61 -11.96 29.14
N GLU A 11 19.67 -12.68 28.77
CA GLU A 11 20.14 -12.81 27.40
C GLU A 11 19.07 -13.47 26.51
N GLU A 12 18.52 -14.61 26.95
CA GLU A 12 17.44 -15.32 26.26
C GLU A 12 16.19 -14.44 26.10
N TYR A 13 15.78 -13.73 27.16
CA TYR A 13 14.66 -12.80 27.11
C TYR A 13 14.89 -11.64 26.13
N THR A 14 16.11 -11.08 26.12
CA THR A 14 16.48 -9.99 25.22
C THR A 14 16.43 -10.45 23.78
N GLN A 15 16.98 -11.62 23.49
CA GLN A 15 16.96 -12.24 22.17
C GLN A 15 15.52 -12.49 21.70
N GLU A 16 14.67 -13.05 22.56
CA GLU A 16 13.26 -13.28 22.23
C GLU A 16 12.52 -11.96 21.94
N CYS A 17 12.82 -10.91 22.71
CA CYS A 17 12.24 -9.58 22.50
C CYS A 17 12.65 -8.98 21.15
N ILE A 18 13.92 -9.12 20.77
CA ILE A 18 14.44 -8.66 19.46
C ILE A 18 13.72 -9.42 18.34
N GLU A 19 13.70 -10.75 18.40
CA GLU A 19 13.06 -11.59 17.36
C GLU A 19 11.56 -11.33 17.24
N LYS A 20 10.86 -11.10 18.35
CA LYS A 20 9.45 -10.69 18.33
C LYS A 20 9.29 -9.30 17.71
N GLY A 21 10.19 -8.38 18.02
CA GLY A 21 10.23 -7.02 17.46
C GLY A 21 10.41 -7.04 15.95
N GLU A 22 11.41 -7.77 15.46
CA GLU A 22 11.73 -7.92 14.04
C GLU A 22 10.59 -8.57 13.26
N ARG A 23 10.07 -9.72 13.73
CA ARG A 23 8.93 -10.40 13.09
C ARG A 23 7.69 -9.51 13.03
N ARG A 24 7.42 -8.74 14.09
CA ARG A 24 6.29 -7.80 14.11
C ARG A 24 6.53 -6.64 13.14
N GLY A 25 7.75 -6.13 13.06
CA GLY A 25 8.15 -5.08 12.13
C GLY A 25 7.98 -5.53 10.67
N GLU A 26 8.53 -6.68 10.32
CA GLU A 26 8.45 -7.27 8.99
C GLU A 26 7.00 -7.52 8.57
N ARG A 27 6.21 -8.21 9.41
CA ARG A 27 4.78 -8.48 9.12
C ARG A 27 4.00 -7.18 8.89
N LYS A 28 4.21 -6.15 9.72
CA LYS A 28 3.57 -4.84 9.53
C LYS A 28 4.03 -4.15 8.24
N GLY A 29 5.31 -4.28 7.90
CA GLY A 29 5.90 -3.75 6.68
C GLY A 29 5.26 -4.35 5.44
N ILE A 30 5.18 -5.68 5.39
CA ILE A 30 4.58 -6.44 4.28
C ILE A 30 3.11 -6.03 4.08
N ILE A 31 2.28 -6.09 5.13
CA ILE A 31 0.85 -5.76 5.03
C ILE A 31 0.63 -4.32 4.54
N LYS A 32 1.37 -3.36 5.11
CA LYS A 32 1.27 -1.95 4.67
C LYS A 32 1.77 -1.76 3.24
N GLY A 33 2.84 -2.44 2.87
CA GLY A 33 3.43 -2.38 1.53
C GLY A 33 2.46 -2.91 0.48
N GLU A 34 1.90 -4.10 0.72
CA GLU A 34 0.93 -4.76 -0.16
C GLU A 34 -0.34 -3.91 -0.32
N GLN A 35 -0.93 -3.43 0.79
CA GLN A 35 -2.14 -2.59 0.73
C GLN A 35 -1.89 -1.29 -0.04
N ARG A 36 -0.76 -0.61 0.21
CA ARG A 36 -0.39 0.62 -0.50
C ARG A 36 -0.11 0.36 -1.98
N GLY A 37 0.59 -0.73 -2.29
CA GLY A 37 0.91 -1.13 -3.66
C GLY A 37 -0.36 -1.43 -4.46
N TYR A 38 -1.25 -2.23 -3.90
CA TYR A 38 -2.53 -2.58 -4.50
C TYR A 38 -3.40 -1.34 -4.75
N SER A 39 -3.58 -0.49 -3.75
CA SER A 39 -4.37 0.75 -3.88
C SER A 39 -3.79 1.69 -4.94
N LYS A 40 -2.46 1.92 -4.95
CA LYS A 40 -1.80 2.72 -5.99
C LYS A 40 -1.96 2.09 -7.37
N GLY A 41 -1.86 0.77 -7.48
CA GLY A 41 -2.04 0.04 -8.74
C GLY A 41 -3.44 0.22 -9.32
N LEU A 42 -4.48 0.05 -8.49
CA LEU A 42 -5.87 0.27 -8.90
C LEU A 42 -6.09 1.71 -9.37
N THR A 43 -5.64 2.69 -8.59
CA THR A 43 -5.77 4.11 -8.94
C THR A 43 -5.04 4.42 -10.24
N ASN A 44 -3.76 4.05 -10.37
CA ASN A 44 -2.98 4.29 -11.58
C ASN A 44 -3.64 3.65 -12.81
N LYS A 45 -4.19 2.44 -12.68
CA LYS A 45 -4.85 1.76 -13.78
C LYS A 45 -6.14 2.47 -14.20
N ALA A 46 -6.92 2.98 -13.24
CA ALA A 46 -8.11 3.78 -13.54
C ALA A 46 -7.75 5.05 -14.33
N TYR A 47 -6.68 5.74 -13.93
CA TYR A 47 -6.15 6.90 -14.67
C TYR A 47 -5.71 6.56 -16.10
N GLU A 48 -4.96 5.47 -16.28
CA GLU A 48 -4.52 5.01 -17.60
C GLU A 48 -5.70 4.67 -18.51
N ILE A 49 -6.72 3.98 -17.98
CA ILE A 49 -7.95 3.66 -18.71
C ILE A 49 -8.68 4.95 -19.09
N ALA A 50 -8.83 5.91 -18.17
CA ALA A 50 -9.49 7.19 -18.43
C ALA A 50 -8.80 7.96 -19.57
N GLN A 51 -7.47 8.04 -19.55
CA GLN A 51 -6.68 8.68 -20.62
C GLN A 51 -6.89 7.98 -21.97
N ASN A 52 -6.89 6.64 -21.99
CA ASN A 52 -7.16 5.87 -23.20
C ASN A 52 -8.58 6.03 -23.74
N MET A 53 -9.56 6.28 -22.87
CA MET A 53 -10.93 6.56 -23.28
C MET A 53 -11.08 8.00 -23.80
N LEU A 54 -10.43 8.97 -23.16
CA LEU A 54 -10.37 10.37 -23.62
C LEU A 54 -9.75 10.46 -25.02
N SER A 55 -8.65 9.74 -25.27
CA SER A 55 -7.99 9.73 -26.59
C SER A 55 -8.86 9.10 -27.70
N LYS A 56 -9.86 8.30 -27.32
CA LYS A 56 -10.87 7.73 -28.22
C LYS A 56 -12.13 8.59 -28.36
N GLY A 57 -12.17 9.77 -27.73
CA GLY A 57 -13.30 10.69 -27.80
C GLY A 57 -14.51 10.29 -26.95
N CYS A 58 -14.34 9.44 -25.94
CA CYS A 58 -15.42 9.11 -25.01
C CYS A 58 -15.83 10.35 -24.17
N GLN A 59 -17.11 10.44 -23.82
CA GLN A 59 -17.63 11.54 -23.00
C GLN A 59 -17.17 11.45 -21.54
N HIS A 60 -16.89 12.59 -20.91
CA HIS A 60 -16.33 12.65 -19.54
C HIS A 60 -17.20 11.95 -18.49
N ASN A 61 -18.53 12.08 -18.56
CA ASN A 61 -19.46 11.38 -17.66
C ASN A 61 -19.34 9.86 -17.80
N PHE A 62 -19.32 9.35 -19.03
CA PHE A 62 -19.16 7.93 -19.30
C PHE A 62 -17.82 7.40 -18.79
N ILE A 63 -16.75 8.17 -18.95
CA ILE A 63 -15.42 7.79 -18.43
C ILE A 63 -15.43 7.73 -16.91
N ALA A 64 -16.04 8.71 -16.23
CA ALA A 64 -16.17 8.72 -14.78
C ALA A 64 -16.88 7.46 -14.27
N ASP A 65 -18.01 7.11 -14.88
CA ASP A 65 -18.80 5.92 -14.52
C ASP A 65 -18.01 4.62 -14.75
N MET A 66 -17.30 4.51 -15.86
CA MET A 66 -16.58 3.28 -16.24
C MET A 66 -15.28 3.07 -15.46
N THR A 67 -14.61 4.16 -15.05
CA THR A 67 -13.31 4.10 -14.35
C THR A 67 -13.44 4.25 -12.84
N GLY A 68 -14.61 4.65 -12.34
CA GLY A 68 -14.83 4.98 -10.93
C GLY A 68 -14.12 6.26 -10.47
N LEU A 69 -13.58 7.05 -11.40
CA LEU A 69 -13.00 8.36 -11.10
C LEU A 69 -14.11 9.41 -10.96
N SER A 70 -13.86 10.46 -10.18
CA SER A 70 -14.77 11.60 -10.14
C SER A 70 -14.77 12.35 -11.48
N LEU A 71 -15.90 12.94 -11.84
CA LEU A 71 -16.00 13.76 -13.05
C LEU A 71 -14.97 14.90 -13.07
N ASP A 72 -14.74 15.56 -11.94
CA ASP A 72 -13.70 16.59 -11.78
C ASP A 72 -12.30 16.06 -12.12
N THR A 73 -11.98 14.84 -11.68
CA THR A 73 -10.71 14.18 -12.02
C THR A 73 -10.59 13.96 -13.53
N VAL A 74 -11.65 13.46 -14.16
CA VAL A 74 -11.66 13.22 -15.62
C VAL A 74 -11.53 14.52 -16.41
N LEU A 75 -12.19 15.60 -15.96
CA LEU A 75 -12.06 16.92 -16.58
C LEU A 75 -10.63 17.47 -16.47
N LYS A 76 -9.97 17.30 -15.31
CA LYS A 76 -8.56 17.67 -15.12
C LYS A 76 -7.62 16.89 -16.05
N LEU A 77 -7.88 15.60 -16.28
CA LEU A 77 -7.10 14.78 -17.22
C LEU A 77 -7.28 15.21 -18.68
N SER A 78 -8.43 15.79 -19.03
CA SER A 78 -8.73 16.25 -20.38
C SER A 78 -8.12 17.62 -20.72
N ASN A 79 -7.77 18.41 -19.69
CA ASN A 79 -7.23 19.77 -19.85
C ASN A 79 -5.69 19.80 -19.87
N HIS A 80 -5.06 18.63 -20.02
CA HIS A 80 -3.62 18.41 -20.14
C HIS A 80 -3.30 17.75 -21.48
#